data_AF-A0A163X608-F1
#
_entry.id   AF-A0A163X608-F1
#
_cell.length_a   1.000
_cell.length_b   1.000
_cell.length_c   1.000
_cell.angle_alpha   90.00
_cell.angle_beta   90.00
_cell.angle_gamma   90.00
#
_symmetry.space_group_name_H-M   'P 1'
#
loop_
_entity.id
_entity.type
_entity.pdbx_description
1 polymer ?
#
loop_
_entity_poly.entity_id
_entity_poly.type
_entity_poly.pdbx_seq_one_letter_code
_entity_poly.pdbx_strand_id
1 'polypeptide(L)' 'MDSQTLLARTTRGTALHKCNDGFLVCDPDGQCNFCVDLYIAEELVRELDDGFDYPYSSGFHEIMH' A
#
# COMPACT_ATOMS: atom_id res chain seq x y z
N MET A 1 19.44 -5.34 2.18
CA MET A 1 18.44 -4.58 2.95
C MET A 1 17.25 -4.45 2.04
N ASP A 2 16.17 -5.20 2.29
CA ASP A 2 14.96 -5.09 1.48
C ASP A 2 14.44 -3.65 1.55
N SER A 3 14.55 -2.96 0.43
CA SER A 3 14.17 -1.56 0.31
C SER A 3 12.65 -1.47 0.29
N GLN A 4 12.05 -1.16 1.43
CA GLN A 4 10.62 -0.87 1.52
C GLN A 4 10.41 0.63 1.33
N THR A 5 9.70 1.02 0.27
CA THR A 5 9.35 2.43 0.02
C THR A 5 7.93 2.67 0.48
N LEU A 6 7.72 3.61 1.42
CA LEU A 6 6.37 4.02 1.80
C LEU A 6 5.70 4.71 0.60
N LEU A 7 4.63 4.12 0.10
CA LEU A 7 3.83 4.66 -1.00
C LEU A 7 2.71 5.54 -0.48
N ALA A 8 2.10 5.11 0.63
CA ALA A 8 0.96 5.79 1.19
C ALA A 8 0.78 5.52 2.67
N ARG A 9 0.15 6.48 3.34
CA ARG A 9 -0.41 6.29 4.66
C ARG A 9 -1.76 6.98 4.74
N THR A 10 -2.76 6.27 5.19
CA THR A 10 -4.10 6.82 5.38
C THR A 10 -4.21 7.59 6.69
N THR A 11 -5.29 8.34 6.87
CA THR A 11 -5.56 9.06 8.12
C THR A 11 -5.79 8.14 9.31
N ARG A 12 -6.25 6.90 9.07
CA ARG A 12 -6.45 5.90 10.12
C ARG A 12 -5.18 5.17 10.51
N GLY A 13 -4.10 5.33 9.74
CA GLY A 13 -2.78 4.79 10.05
C GLY A 13 -2.38 3.59 9.20
N THR A 14 -3.25 3.11 8.31
CA THR A 14 -2.93 2.05 7.35
C THR A 14 -1.85 2.53 6.39
N ALA A 15 -0.80 1.74 6.20
CA ALA A 15 0.37 2.08 5.41
C ALA A 15 0.56 1.08 4.27
N LEU A 16 0.77 1.60 3.05
CA LEU A 16 1.13 0.82 1.88
C LEU A 16 2.60 1.05 1.55
N HIS A 17 3.35 -0.03 1.44
CA HIS A 17 4.77 -0.04 1.08
C HIS A 17 4.98 -0.79 -0.22
N LYS A 18 5.90 -0.29 -1.07
CA LYS A 18 6.44 -1.04 -2.20
C LYS A 18 7.62 -1.86 -1.71
N CYS A 19 7.61 -3.15 -2.05
CA CYS A 19 8.72 -4.08 -1.86
C CYS A 19 9.24 -4.52 -3.24
N ASN A 20 10.41 -5.17 -3.28
CA ASN A 20 10.98 -5.72 -4.51
C ASN A 20 9.99 -6.65 -5.24
N ASP A 21 9.38 -7.56 -4.49
CA ASP A 21 8.54 -8.62 -5.05
C ASP A 21 7.03 -8.33 -5.00
N GLY A 22 6.62 -7.14 -4.55
CA GLY A 22 5.20 -6.84 -4.38
C GLY A 22 4.93 -5.60 -3.54
N PHE A 23 3.93 -5.70 -2.69
CA PHE A 23 3.42 -4.63 -1.85
C PHE A 23 3.14 -5.15 -0.45
N LEU A 24 3.29 -4.29 0.56
CA LEU A 24 3.01 -4.61 1.95
C LEU A 24 2.00 -3.60 2.48
N VAL A 25 0.86 -4.08 2.97
CA VAL A 25 -0.18 -3.26 3.60
C VAL A 25 -0.14 -3.53 5.09
N CYS A 26 0.21 -2.53 5.88
CA CYS A 26 0.25 -2.63 7.33
C CYS A 26 -0.89 -1.84 7.95
N ASP A 27 -1.65 -2.46 8.85
CA ASP A 27 -2.66 -1.78 9.63
C ASP A 27 -2.02 -0.89 10.73
N PRO A 28 -2.83 -0.08 11.45
CA PRO A 28 -2.32 0.79 12.51
C PRO A 28 -1.74 0.03 13.72
N ASP A 29 -2.15 -1.23 13.92
CA ASP A 29 -1.68 -2.11 14.99
C ASP A 29 -0.35 -2.80 14.63
N GLY A 30 0.13 -2.61 13.39
CA GLY A 30 1.40 -3.15 12.88
C GLY A 30 1.27 -4.53 12.27
N GLN A 31 0.07 -5.03 12.01
CA GLN A 31 -0.12 -6.28 11.25
C GLN A 31 -0.01 -5.99 9.76
N CYS A 32 0.91 -6.68 9.10
CA CYS A 32 1.21 -6.46 7.70
C CYS A 32 0.79 -7.66 6.84
N ASN A 33 0.17 -7.35 5.71
CA ASN A 33 -0.24 -8.30 4.69
C ASN A 33 0.53 -8.05 3.40
N PHE A 34 1.10 -9.12 2.83
CA PHE A 34 1.81 -9.03 1.56
C PHE A 34 0.86 -9.28 0.39
N CYS A 35 0.93 -8.41 -0.61
CA CYS A 35 0.15 -8.48 -1.84
C CYS A 35 1.10 -8.52 -3.04
N VAL A 36 0.85 -9.43 -3.98
CA VAL A 36 1.69 -9.60 -5.18
C VAL A 36 1.50 -8.46 -6.19
N ASP A 37 0.32 -7.85 -6.21
CA ASP A 37 -0.02 -6.75 -7.09
C ASP A 37 -0.60 -5.57 -6.33
N LEU A 38 -0.55 -4.40 -6.97
CA LEU A 38 -0.99 -3.14 -6.39
C LEU A 38 -2.51 -3.11 -6.20
N TYR A 39 -3.26 -3.70 -7.12
CA TYR A 39 -4.73 -3.65 -7.09
C TYR A 39 -5.27 -4.36 -5.84
N ILE A 40 -4.77 -5.56 -5.53
CA ILE A 40 -5.11 -6.28 -4.29
C ILE A 40 -4.68 -5.48 -3.05
N ALA A 41 -3.51 -4.84 -3.11
CA ALA A 41 -3.03 -4.02 -2.00
C ALA A 41 -3.96 -2.82 -1.74
N GLU A 42 -4.47 -2.18 -2.78
CA GLU A 42 -5.44 -1.09 -2.69
C GLU A 42 -6.80 -1.55 -2.16
N GLU A 43 -7.32 -2.67 -2.64
CA GLU A 43 -8.56 -3.25 -2.12
C GLU A 43 -8.45 -3.51 -0.61
N LEU A 44 -7.30 -4.05 -0.17
CA LEU A 44 -7.05 -4.31 1.24
C LEU A 44 -6.95 -3.02 2.07
N VAL A 45 -6.28 -1.98 1.57
CA VAL A 45 -6.28 -0.66 2.23
C VAL A 45 -7.70 -0.14 2.37
N ARG A 46 -8.53 -0.25 1.33
CA ARG A 46 -9.93 0.21 1.35
C ARG A 46 -10.77 -0.56 2.37
N GLU A 47 -10.57 -1.86 2.50
CA GLU A 47 -11.23 -2.69 3.50
C GLU A 47 -10.83 -2.31 4.93
N LEU A 48 -9.53 -2.13 5.19
CA LEU A 48 -9.01 -1.77 6.51
C LEU A 48 -9.45 -0.37 6.96
N ASP A 49 -9.63 0.55 6.01
CA ASP A 49 -9.98 1.92 6.30
C ASP A 49 -11.48 2.25 6.17
N ASP A 50 -12.35 1.25 6.04
CA ASP A 50 -13.82 1.40 5.95
C ASP A 50 -14.26 2.24 4.74
N GLY A 51 -13.72 1.91 3.56
CA GLY A 51 -14.13 2.54 2.30
C GLY A 51 -13.32 3.77 1.89
N PHE A 52 -12.11 3.96 2.43
CA PHE A 52 -11.21 5.02 1.96
C PHE A 52 -10.76 4.76 0.52
N ASP A 53 -11.41 5.45 -0.42
CA ASP A 53 -11.11 5.41 -1.85
C ASP A 53 -9.95 6.37 -2.14
N TYR A 54 -8.72 5.87 -2.05
CA TYR A 54 -7.56 6.58 -2.59
C TYR A 54 -6.99 5.80 -3.77
N PRO A 55 -7.02 6.37 -5.00
CA PRO A 55 -6.60 5.64 -6.19
C PRO A 55 -5.08 5.74 -6.36
N TYR A 56 -4.33 5.00 -5.54
CA TYR A 56 -2.87 4.93 -5.63
C TYR A 56 -2.42 4.46 -7.02
N SER A 57 -3.11 3.50 -7.64
CA SER A 57 -2.90 2.95 -8.99
C SER A 57 -3.03 3.99 -10.11
N SER A 58 -3.78 5.07 -9.88
CA SER A 58 -3.88 6.18 -10.84
C SER A 58 -2.76 7.21 -10.70
N GLY A 59 -2.03 7.19 -9.58
CA GLY A 59 -0.93 8.11 -9.26
C GLY A 59 0.47 7.55 -9.51
N PHE A 60 0.61 6.23 -9.73
CA PHE A 60 1.87 5.61 -10.14
C PHE A 60 2.20 5.93 -11.60
N HIS A 61 2.67 7.15 -11.84
CA HIS A 61 3.65 7.31 -12.89
C HIS A 61 4.94 6.69 -12.34
N GLU A 62 5.34 5.56 -12.92
CA GLU A 62 6.72 5.11 -12.83
C GLU A 62 7.59 6.33 -13.18
N ILE A 63 8.27 6.91 -12.18
CA ILE A 63 9.32 7.88 -12.47
C ILE A 63 10.45 7.05 -13.05
N MET A 64 10.39 6.81 -14.36
CA MET A 64 11.51 6.28 -15.13
C MET A 64 12.62 7.34 -15.06
N HIS A 65 13.70 7.00 -14.38
CA HIS A 65 14.95 7.76 -14.40
C HIS A 65 15.98 6.98 -15.22
#